data_AF-A0A1V6R7D1-F1
#
_entry.id   AF-A0A1V6R7D1-F1
#
_cell.length_a   1.000
_cell.length_b   1.000
_cell.length_c   1.000
_cell.angle_alpha   90.00
_cell.angle_beta   90.00
_cell.angle_gamma   90.00
#
_symmetry.space_group_name_H-M   'P 1'
#
loop_
_entity.id
_entity.type
_entity.pdbx_description
1 polymer ?
#
loop_
_entity_poly.entity_id
_entity_poly.type
_entity_poly.pdbx_seq_one_letter_code
_entity_poly.pdbx_strand_id
1 'polypeptide(L)'
;MTEAASVYPSLENRPIKNTVVLFDVDETLTPARRHASPEMLELLSRLRHKCAIGFVGGSNLVKQQEQLGSSTIDVTTMFDFCFSENGLTAFRLGKSLASNNFIQWLGEDKYQALVDFVLKFIANTKLPRKRGTFVEFRNGMVNISPVGRAASVEERDEFEAFDKIHNIRKTLVESLKKEFPDYGLTYSIGGQISFDVFPTGWDKTYCLQHIEAEKGISGIEYKTIHFFGDKTFVGGNDYEIYEDPRTIGHSVDGPQDTIDQLKKLFDL
;
A
#
# COMPACT_ATOMS: atom_id res chain seq x y z
N MET A 1 -3.55 26.14 -30.61
CA MET A 1 -2.45 25.44 -29.91
C MET A 1 -2.71 23.96 -30.10
N THR A 2 -1.88 23.30 -30.89
CA THR A 2 -1.96 21.86 -31.14
C THR A 2 -1.71 21.12 -29.83
N GLU A 3 -2.73 20.44 -29.30
CA GLU A 3 -2.53 19.43 -28.25
C GLU A 3 -1.48 18.46 -28.75
N ALA A 4 -0.35 18.38 -28.03
CA ALA A 4 0.62 17.32 -28.28
C ALA A 4 -0.14 15.99 -28.12
N ALA A 5 -0.18 15.19 -29.19
CA ALA A 5 -0.82 13.90 -29.15
C ALA A 5 -0.22 13.07 -28.01
N SER A 6 -1.06 12.65 -27.08
CA SER A 6 -0.68 11.69 -26.04
C SER A 6 -0.07 10.46 -26.70
N VAL A 7 1.12 10.04 -26.25
CA VAL A 7 1.82 8.83 -26.75
C VAL A 7 0.93 7.59 -26.64
N TYR A 8 0.01 7.61 -25.69
CA TYR A 8 -0.94 6.54 -25.40
C TYR A 8 -2.37 6.94 -25.79
N PRO A 9 -3.22 6.01 -26.26
CA PRO A 9 -4.66 6.26 -26.38
C PRO A 9 -5.23 6.78 -25.06
N SER A 10 -6.18 7.72 -25.11
CA SER A 10 -6.90 8.14 -23.91
C SER A 10 -7.66 6.96 -23.28
N LEU A 11 -8.00 7.07 -22.00
CA LEU A 11 -8.61 5.96 -21.25
C LEU A 11 -9.87 5.40 -21.94
N GLU A 12 -10.71 6.28 -22.47
CA GLU A 12 -11.93 5.95 -23.21
C GLU A 12 -11.64 5.29 -24.57
N ASN A 13 -10.45 5.53 -25.15
CA ASN A 13 -10.01 5.02 -26.44
C ASN A 13 -9.11 3.78 -26.34
N ARG A 14 -8.84 3.25 -25.13
CA ARG A 14 -8.18 1.95 -24.96
C ARG A 14 -9.03 0.84 -25.62
N PRO A 15 -8.45 -0.09 -26.39
CA PRO A 15 -9.21 -1.10 -27.12
C PRO A 15 -9.87 -2.14 -26.18
N ILE A 16 -9.21 -2.53 -25.09
CA ILE A 16 -9.82 -3.39 -24.08
C ILE A 16 -10.59 -2.51 -23.11
N LYS A 17 -11.91 -2.46 -23.30
CA LYS A 17 -12.81 -1.59 -22.55
C LYS A 17 -12.98 -2.05 -21.10
N ASN A 18 -13.29 -1.10 -20.23
CA ASN A 18 -13.70 -1.34 -18.84
C ASN A 18 -12.70 -2.19 -18.03
N THR A 19 -11.43 -2.21 -18.44
CA THR A 19 -10.38 -3.07 -17.88
C THR A 19 -9.23 -2.23 -17.37
N VAL A 20 -8.81 -2.51 -16.15
CA VAL A 20 -7.60 -1.96 -15.53
C VAL A 20 -6.77 -3.10 -14.96
N VAL A 21 -5.45 -2.97 -15.05
CA VAL A 21 -4.50 -3.89 -14.42
C VAL A 21 -3.72 -3.14 -13.35
N LEU A 22 -3.86 -3.60 -12.11
CA LEU A 22 -3.16 -3.09 -10.94
C LEU A 22 -2.03 -4.04 -10.56
N PHE A 23 -0.90 -3.48 -10.16
CA PHE A 23 0.28 -4.24 -9.77
C PHE A 23 0.77 -3.81 -8.39
N ASP A 24 1.11 -4.76 -7.54
CA ASP A 24 2.13 -4.51 -6.52
C ASP A 24 3.48 -4.14 -7.17
N VAL A 25 4.44 -3.60 -6.40
CA VAL A 25 5.73 -3.12 -6.89
C VAL A 25 6.89 -4.08 -6.57
N ASP A 26 7.12 -4.39 -5.29
CA ASP A 26 8.28 -5.15 -4.81
C ASP A 26 8.04 -6.65 -4.99
N GLU A 27 8.95 -7.36 -5.64
CA GLU A 27 8.80 -8.76 -6.07
C GLU A 27 7.63 -9.02 -7.06
N THR A 28 6.87 -7.99 -7.46
CA THR A 28 5.85 -8.09 -8.51
C THR A 28 6.27 -7.42 -9.82
N LEU A 29 6.63 -6.13 -9.79
CA LEU A 29 7.16 -5.41 -10.96
C LEU A 29 8.69 -5.35 -10.97
N THR A 30 9.30 -5.38 -9.79
CA THR A 30 10.75 -5.23 -9.60
C THR A 30 11.27 -6.28 -8.63
N PRO A 31 12.52 -6.74 -8.74
CA PRO A 31 13.12 -7.50 -7.64
C PRO A 31 13.17 -6.64 -6.37
N ALA A 32 13.12 -7.22 -5.17
CA ALA A 32 13.00 -6.48 -3.92
C ALA A 32 14.02 -5.34 -3.81
N ARG A 33 13.50 -4.11 -3.69
CA ARG A 33 14.28 -2.87 -3.56
C ARG A 33 15.27 -2.62 -4.71
N ARG A 34 14.97 -3.12 -5.91
CA ARG A 34 15.76 -2.85 -7.14
C ARG A 34 14.91 -2.17 -8.20
N HIS A 35 15.56 -1.81 -9.31
CA HIS A 35 14.91 -1.21 -10.46
C HIS A 35 14.14 -2.26 -11.30
N ALA A 36 13.06 -1.81 -11.94
CA ALA A 36 12.39 -2.58 -12.99
C ALA A 36 13.35 -2.92 -14.14
N SER A 37 13.19 -4.10 -14.71
CA SER A 37 13.95 -4.47 -15.92
C SER A 37 13.42 -3.68 -17.13
N PRO A 38 14.27 -3.42 -18.15
CA PRO A 38 13.80 -2.82 -19.40
C PRO A 38 12.67 -3.62 -20.06
N GLU A 39 12.71 -4.95 -19.98
CA GLU A 39 11.65 -5.83 -20.48
C GLU A 39 10.31 -5.57 -19.80
N MET A 40 10.30 -5.44 -18.46
CA MET A 40 9.07 -5.12 -17.72
C MET A 40 8.51 -3.75 -18.15
N LEU A 41 9.36 -2.73 -18.26
CA LEU A 41 8.93 -1.39 -18.64
C LEU A 41 8.37 -1.35 -20.08
N GLU A 42 8.99 -2.06 -21.02
CA GLU A 42 8.49 -2.20 -22.38
C GLU A 42 7.14 -2.93 -22.39
N LEU A 43 7.01 -4.02 -21.63
CA LEU A 43 5.78 -4.78 -21.53
C LEU A 43 4.63 -3.94 -20.95
N LEU A 44 4.89 -3.16 -19.90
CA LEU A 44 3.93 -2.23 -19.30
C LEU A 44 3.53 -1.11 -20.27
N SER A 45 4.43 -0.63 -21.12
CA SER A 45 4.09 0.33 -22.16
C SER A 45 3.13 -0.30 -23.20
N ARG A 46 3.41 -1.53 -23.65
CA ARG A 46 2.59 -2.28 -24.63
C ARG A 46 1.22 -2.66 -24.08
N LEU A 47 1.18 -3.40 -22.97
CA LEU A 47 0.46 -2.99 -21.76
C LEU A 47 -0.66 -1.95 -21.91
N ARG A 48 -0.21 -0.75 -21.54
CA ARG A 48 -0.97 0.48 -21.52
C ARG A 48 -1.66 0.75 -22.85
N HIS A 49 -1.05 0.52 -24.01
CA HIS A 49 -1.77 0.70 -25.29
C HIS A 49 -3.07 -0.12 -25.41
N LYS A 50 -3.22 -1.21 -24.65
CA LYS A 50 -4.41 -2.07 -24.67
C LYS A 50 -5.48 -1.73 -23.62
N CYS A 51 -5.09 -1.46 -22.37
CA CYS A 51 -6.01 -1.18 -21.26
C CYS A 51 -5.40 -0.16 -20.28
N ALA A 52 -6.17 0.24 -19.27
CA ALA A 52 -5.62 1.07 -18.20
C ALA A 52 -4.64 0.26 -17.34
N ILE A 53 -3.58 0.90 -16.86
CA ILE A 53 -2.65 0.27 -15.91
C ILE A 53 -2.39 1.17 -14.70
N GLY A 54 -2.11 0.56 -13.56
CA GLY A 54 -1.66 1.26 -12.37
C GLY A 54 -0.85 0.40 -11.42
N PHE A 55 -0.15 1.02 -10.49
CA PHE A 55 0.49 0.31 -9.39
C PHE A 55 -0.14 0.69 -8.05
N VAL A 56 -0.04 -0.22 -7.07
CA VAL A 56 -0.40 0.00 -5.67
C VAL A 56 0.67 -0.56 -4.74
N GLY A 57 1.30 0.33 -3.96
CA GLY A 57 2.36 -0.05 -3.02
C GLY A 57 2.21 0.64 -1.67
N GLY A 58 2.63 -0.03 -0.61
CA GLY A 58 2.62 0.54 0.75
C GLY A 58 3.71 1.61 1.00
N SER A 59 4.69 1.70 0.10
CA SER A 59 5.77 2.70 0.14
C SER A 59 5.30 4.09 -0.36
N ASN A 60 6.09 5.12 -0.05
CA ASN A 60 5.87 6.48 -0.56
C ASN A 60 6.32 6.63 -2.03
N LEU A 61 5.86 7.69 -2.69
CA LEU A 61 6.14 7.95 -4.12
C LEU A 61 7.63 7.99 -4.45
N VAL A 62 8.47 8.51 -3.55
CA VAL A 62 9.93 8.58 -3.75
C VAL A 62 10.52 7.18 -3.99
N LYS A 63 10.11 6.18 -3.21
CA LYS A 63 10.56 4.81 -3.43
C LYS A 63 10.06 4.24 -4.76
N GLN A 64 8.79 4.48 -5.11
CA GLN A 64 8.28 4.03 -6.42
C GLN A 64 8.97 4.74 -7.59
N GLN A 65 9.33 6.01 -7.44
CA GLN A 65 10.13 6.76 -8.40
C GLN A 65 11.52 6.15 -8.58
N GLU A 66 12.17 5.74 -7.49
CA GLU A 66 13.45 5.04 -7.55
C GLU A 66 13.32 3.69 -8.26
N GLN A 67 12.27 2.91 -7.99
CA GLN A 67 12.14 1.55 -8.52
C GLN A 67 11.65 1.47 -9.97
N LEU A 68 10.66 2.29 -10.32
CA LEU A 68 9.96 2.21 -11.61
C LEU A 68 10.34 3.35 -12.56
N GLY A 69 10.62 4.53 -12.01
CA GLY A 69 10.99 5.72 -12.77
C GLY A 69 12.49 5.84 -13.02
N SER A 70 12.91 7.04 -13.43
CA SER A 70 14.31 7.42 -13.56
C SER A 70 14.51 8.89 -13.20
N SER A 71 15.75 9.40 -13.25
CA SER A 71 16.00 10.84 -13.04
C SER A 71 15.38 11.73 -14.13
N THR A 72 15.02 11.17 -15.29
CA THR A 72 14.46 11.89 -16.44
C THR A 72 13.00 11.54 -16.73
N ILE A 73 12.48 10.47 -16.13
CA ILE A 73 11.11 9.98 -16.32
C ILE A 73 10.42 9.89 -14.97
N ASP A 74 9.39 10.72 -14.79
CA ASP A 74 8.52 10.69 -13.62
C ASP A 74 7.62 9.46 -13.68
N VAL A 75 7.61 8.65 -12.62
CA VAL A 75 6.82 7.41 -12.50
C VAL A 75 5.33 7.66 -12.71
N THR A 76 4.83 8.85 -12.35
CA THR A 76 3.42 9.23 -12.52
C THR A 76 3.00 9.38 -13.98
N THR A 77 3.98 9.51 -14.88
CA THR A 77 3.74 9.55 -16.33
C THR A 77 3.76 8.18 -16.98
N MET A 78 4.25 7.14 -16.28
CA MET A 78 4.41 5.78 -16.80
C MET A 78 3.12 4.94 -16.67
N PHE A 79 2.28 5.26 -15.68
CA PHE A 79 1.02 4.59 -15.40
C PHE A 79 -0.17 5.53 -15.57
N ASP A 80 -1.37 4.97 -15.72
CA ASP A 80 -2.60 5.76 -15.70
C ASP A 80 -3.01 6.10 -14.27
N PHE A 81 -2.77 5.17 -13.34
CA PHE A 81 -3.03 5.33 -11.91
C PHE A 81 -1.79 4.97 -11.08
N CYS A 82 -1.43 5.82 -10.13
CA CYS A 82 -0.30 5.57 -9.22
C CYS A 82 -0.79 5.66 -7.79
N PHE A 83 -0.73 4.57 -7.04
CA PHE A 83 -1.21 4.49 -5.67
C PHE A 83 -0.06 4.20 -4.71
N SER A 84 0.52 5.27 -4.17
CA SER A 84 1.49 5.22 -3.08
C SER A 84 0.75 5.16 -1.74
N GLU A 85 1.38 4.55 -0.74
CA GLU A 85 0.78 4.36 0.60
C GLU A 85 -0.63 3.73 0.51
N ASN A 86 -0.75 2.63 -0.24
CA ASN A 86 -2.00 1.92 -0.53
C ASN A 86 -3.09 2.74 -1.25
N GLY A 87 -2.74 3.92 -1.78
CA GLY A 87 -3.67 4.82 -2.47
C GLY A 87 -4.10 6.04 -1.65
N LEU A 88 -3.51 6.26 -0.47
CA LEU A 88 -3.68 7.53 0.26
C LEU A 88 -3.05 8.69 -0.50
N THR A 89 -1.91 8.44 -1.14
CA THR A 89 -1.29 9.33 -2.10
C THR A 89 -1.55 8.75 -3.48
N ALA A 90 -2.46 9.37 -4.23
CA ALA A 90 -2.95 8.85 -5.51
C ALA A 90 -2.72 9.86 -6.64
N PHE A 91 -2.33 9.35 -7.81
CA PHE A 91 -2.24 10.12 -9.05
C PHE A 91 -3.06 9.47 -10.15
N ARG A 92 -3.69 10.31 -10.97
CA ARG A 92 -4.40 9.95 -12.19
C ARG A 92 -3.82 10.73 -13.36
N LEU A 93 -3.27 10.02 -14.35
CA LEU A 93 -2.66 10.61 -15.55
C LEU A 93 -1.66 11.73 -15.20
N GLY A 94 -0.76 11.46 -14.25
CA GLY A 94 0.23 12.43 -13.76
C GLY A 94 -0.30 13.52 -12.81
N LYS A 95 -1.61 13.59 -12.56
CA LYS A 95 -2.21 14.61 -11.68
C LYS A 95 -2.56 14.02 -10.32
N SER A 96 -2.18 14.70 -9.24
CA SER A 96 -2.57 14.28 -7.88
C SER A 96 -4.09 14.29 -7.74
N LEU A 97 -4.62 13.22 -7.14
CA LEU A 97 -5.97 13.17 -6.62
C LEU A 97 -6.01 13.73 -5.21
N ALA A 98 -7.23 13.99 -4.69
CA ALA A 98 -7.40 14.38 -3.31
C ALA A 98 -6.90 13.25 -2.39
N SER A 99 -5.93 13.57 -1.52
CA SER A 99 -5.43 12.65 -0.51
C SER A 99 -6.29 12.76 0.75
N ASN A 100 -6.45 11.63 1.44
CA ASN A 100 -6.95 11.61 2.81
C ASN A 100 -5.77 11.23 3.72
N ASN A 101 -5.83 11.60 4.99
CA ASN A 101 -4.80 11.23 5.95
C ASN A 101 -5.43 10.79 7.28
N PHE A 102 -4.65 10.08 8.08
CA PHE A 102 -5.14 9.40 9.28
C PHE A 102 -5.81 10.38 10.25
N ILE A 103 -5.23 11.57 10.43
CA ILE A 103 -5.75 12.56 11.37
C ILE A 103 -7.01 13.25 10.84
N GLN A 104 -7.11 13.48 9.54
CA GLN A 104 -8.32 13.99 8.89
C GLN A 104 -9.47 12.99 8.97
N TRP A 105 -9.18 11.68 8.89
CA TRP A 105 -10.19 10.63 9.01
C TRP A 105 -10.64 10.40 10.47
N LEU A 106 -9.69 10.30 11.41
CA LEU A 106 -9.99 9.95 12.79
C LEU A 106 -10.47 11.17 13.62
N GLY A 107 -9.91 12.35 13.33
CA GLY A 107 -10.08 13.57 14.11
C GLY A 107 -9.14 13.64 15.31
N GLU A 108 -8.78 14.88 15.70
CA GLU A 108 -7.84 15.17 16.78
C GLU A 108 -8.26 14.60 18.14
N ASP A 109 -9.52 14.77 18.54
CA ASP A 109 -10.00 14.32 19.85
C ASP A 109 -9.85 12.80 20.02
N LYS A 110 -10.25 12.04 18.99
CA LYS A 110 -10.11 10.58 18.98
C LYS A 110 -8.66 10.16 18.93
N TYR A 111 -7.84 10.84 18.13
CA TYR A 111 -6.41 10.55 18.03
C TYR A 111 -5.67 10.80 19.35
N GLN A 112 -5.93 11.92 20.03
CA GLN A 112 -5.34 12.21 21.33
C GLN A 112 -5.74 11.15 22.38
N ALA A 113 -7.00 10.71 22.39
CA ALA A 113 -7.45 9.62 23.28
C ALA A 113 -6.70 8.30 23.00
N LEU A 114 -6.51 7.95 21.72
CA LEU A 114 -5.73 6.78 21.31
C LEU A 114 -4.28 6.88 21.83
N VAL A 115 -3.61 8.00 21.57
CA VAL A 115 -2.22 8.23 21.97
C VAL A 115 -2.07 8.21 23.49
N ASP A 116 -2.95 8.88 24.22
CA ASP A 116 -2.95 8.90 25.68
C ASP A 116 -3.07 7.51 26.27
N PHE A 117 -3.97 6.68 25.73
CA PHE A 117 -4.13 5.30 26.16
C PHE A 117 -2.85 4.49 25.94
N VAL A 118 -2.26 4.60 24.75
CA VAL A 118 -1.01 3.91 24.40
C VAL A 118 0.13 4.33 25.33
N LEU A 119 0.30 5.63 25.56
CA LEU A 119 1.36 6.15 26.43
C LEU A 119 1.18 5.70 27.88
N LYS A 120 -0.07 5.71 28.40
CA LYS A 120 -0.38 5.19 29.75
C LYS A 120 -0.11 3.70 29.86
N PHE A 121 -0.52 2.90 28.87
CA PHE A 121 -0.24 1.47 28.83
C PHE A 121 1.28 1.20 28.86
N ILE A 122 2.04 1.88 27.98
CA ILE A 122 3.49 1.72 27.91
C ILE A 122 4.14 2.17 29.21
N ALA A 123 3.70 3.27 29.83
CA ALA A 123 4.22 3.75 31.11
C ALA A 123 4.07 2.68 32.21
N ASN A 124 2.91 2.04 32.29
CA ASN A 124 2.59 1.03 33.30
C ASN A 124 3.13 -0.38 33.01
N THR A 125 3.62 -0.63 31.79
CA THR A 125 4.19 -1.94 31.42
C THR A 125 5.66 -2.01 31.81
N LYS A 126 6.06 -3.08 32.50
CA LYS A 126 7.47 -3.38 32.78
C LYS A 126 8.09 -4.10 31.59
N LEU A 127 9.16 -3.53 31.04
CA LEU A 127 9.95 -4.11 29.95
C LEU A 127 11.42 -4.23 30.40
N PRO A 128 12.22 -5.11 29.76
CA PRO A 128 13.67 -5.14 29.98
C PRO A 128 14.30 -3.77 29.72
N ARG A 129 13.88 -3.11 28.64
CA ARG A 129 14.33 -1.79 28.20
C ARG A 129 13.15 -0.93 27.74
N LYS A 130 13.27 0.38 27.90
CA LYS A 130 12.49 1.40 27.20
C LYS A 130 13.47 2.38 26.56
N ARG A 131 13.19 2.82 25.34
CA ARG A 131 14.01 3.78 24.59
C ARG A 131 13.18 5.01 24.29
N GLY A 132 12.89 5.28 23.02
CA GLY A 132 12.09 6.42 22.57
C GLY A 132 11.43 6.12 21.24
N THR A 133 10.58 7.04 20.78
CA THR A 133 9.74 6.87 19.58
C THR A 133 8.75 5.70 19.78
N PHE A 134 7.95 5.80 20.84
CA PHE A 134 6.92 4.80 21.19
C PHE A 134 5.70 4.85 20.28
N VAL A 135 5.38 6.05 19.81
CA VAL A 135 4.29 6.35 18.87
C VAL A 135 4.91 7.16 17.74
N GLU A 136 4.89 6.62 16.53
CA GLU A 136 5.37 7.27 15.32
C GLU A 136 4.17 7.53 14.41
N PHE A 137 3.77 8.81 14.31
CA PHE A 137 2.70 9.24 13.43
C PHE A 137 3.19 9.25 11.97
N ARG A 138 2.39 8.70 11.07
CA ARG A 138 2.60 8.70 9.62
C ARG A 138 1.32 9.17 8.94
N ASN A 139 1.40 9.51 7.66
CA ASN A 139 0.26 10.02 6.90
C ASN A 139 -0.94 9.05 6.90
N GLY A 140 -0.68 7.75 6.72
CA GLY A 140 -1.71 6.72 6.65
C GLY A 140 -2.01 5.95 7.93
N MET A 141 -1.17 6.09 8.95
CA MET A 141 -1.19 5.16 10.08
C MET A 141 -0.37 5.68 11.24
N VAL A 142 -0.42 4.94 12.35
CA VAL A 142 0.44 5.15 13.50
C VAL A 142 1.19 3.85 13.77
N ASN A 143 2.52 3.90 13.82
CA ASN A 143 3.33 2.76 14.27
C ASN A 143 3.55 2.87 15.79
N ILE A 144 3.18 1.82 16.53
CA ILE A 144 3.32 1.77 17.99
C ILE A 144 4.37 0.72 18.38
N SER A 145 5.38 1.14 19.14
CA SER A 145 6.43 0.27 19.66
C SER A 145 6.55 0.38 21.19
N PRO A 146 6.23 -0.67 21.97
CA PRO A 146 6.36 -0.63 23.43
C PRO A 146 7.80 -0.38 23.93
N VAL A 147 8.80 -0.98 23.29
CA VAL A 147 10.23 -0.72 23.59
C VAL A 147 10.71 0.62 23.02
N GLY A 148 10.08 1.09 21.93
CA GLY A 148 10.41 2.31 21.20
C GLY A 148 11.33 2.04 19.99
N ARG A 149 11.08 2.73 18.86
CA ARG A 149 11.85 2.53 17.62
C ARG A 149 13.32 2.94 17.72
N ALA A 150 13.68 3.74 18.72
CA ALA A 150 15.07 4.10 19.00
C ALA A 150 15.90 2.95 19.60
N ALA A 151 15.32 1.75 19.78
CA ALA A 151 16.06 0.56 20.20
C ALA A 151 17.12 0.12 19.18
N SER A 152 18.29 -0.29 19.70
CA SER A 152 19.37 -0.91 18.92
C SER A 152 18.94 -2.26 18.32
N VAL A 153 19.75 -2.84 17.45
CA VAL A 153 19.46 -4.17 16.87
C VAL A 153 19.38 -5.23 17.97
N GLU A 154 20.35 -5.23 18.87
CA GLU A 154 20.41 -6.19 19.98
C GLU A 154 19.21 -6.03 20.93
N GLU A 155 18.77 -4.79 21.17
CA GLU A 155 17.60 -4.49 22.00
C GLU A 155 16.28 -4.88 21.32
N ARG A 156 16.23 -4.83 19.98
CA ARG A 156 15.08 -5.30 19.20
C ARG A 156 14.97 -6.82 19.28
N ASP A 157 16.09 -7.53 19.15
CA ASP A 157 16.16 -8.99 19.29
C ASP A 157 15.75 -9.42 20.71
N GLU A 158 16.25 -8.73 21.75
CA GLU A 158 15.86 -8.95 23.14
C GLU A 158 14.36 -8.73 23.34
N PHE A 159 13.81 -7.63 22.81
CA PHE A 159 12.38 -7.35 22.92
C PHE A 159 11.53 -8.37 22.17
N GLU A 160 11.94 -8.82 20.98
CA GLU A 160 11.19 -9.82 20.22
C GLU A 160 11.09 -11.15 20.99
N ALA A 161 12.21 -11.60 21.57
CA ALA A 161 12.23 -12.80 22.40
C ALA A 161 11.34 -12.64 23.65
N PHE A 162 11.42 -11.47 24.30
CA PHE A 162 10.59 -11.14 25.46
C PHE A 162 9.09 -11.09 25.10
N ASP A 163 8.73 -10.45 23.99
CA ASP A 163 7.36 -10.30 23.52
C ASP A 163 6.73 -11.63 23.12
N LYS A 164 7.50 -12.56 22.55
CA LYS A 164 7.03 -13.93 22.25
C LYS A 164 6.59 -14.70 23.50
N ILE A 165 7.23 -14.44 24.64
CA ILE A 165 6.91 -15.10 25.92
C ILE A 165 5.79 -14.35 26.65
N HIS A 166 5.87 -13.02 26.70
CA HIS A 166 5.01 -12.18 27.54
C HIS A 166 3.83 -11.55 26.79
N ASN A 167 3.75 -11.70 25.47
CA ASN A 167 2.66 -11.23 24.62
C ASN A 167 2.34 -9.73 24.78
N ILE A 168 3.36 -8.87 24.89
CA ILE A 168 3.19 -7.45 25.18
C ILE A 168 2.39 -6.75 24.08
N ARG A 169 2.80 -6.90 22.81
CA ARG A 169 2.11 -6.28 21.67
C ARG A 169 0.70 -6.81 21.51
N LYS A 170 0.51 -8.13 21.64
CA LYS A 170 -0.82 -8.76 21.57
C LYS A 170 -1.76 -8.24 22.65
N THR A 171 -1.29 -8.16 23.90
CA THR A 171 -2.06 -7.62 25.03
C THR A 171 -2.43 -6.16 24.81
N LEU A 172 -1.51 -5.34 24.29
CA LEU A 172 -1.79 -3.94 23.97
C LEU A 172 -2.83 -3.81 22.84
N VAL A 173 -2.70 -4.60 21.77
CA VAL A 173 -3.68 -4.60 20.67
C VAL A 173 -5.07 -5.02 21.17
N GLU A 174 -5.17 -6.06 21.97
CA GLU A 174 -6.45 -6.50 22.56
C GLU A 174 -7.05 -5.43 23.49
N SER A 175 -6.20 -4.74 24.27
CA SER A 175 -6.62 -3.63 25.12
C SER A 175 -7.13 -2.44 24.31
N LEU A 176 -6.46 -2.09 23.21
CA LEU A 176 -6.88 -1.04 22.28
C LEU A 176 -8.21 -1.37 21.61
N LYS A 177 -8.39 -2.60 21.13
CA LYS A 177 -9.66 -3.07 20.54
C LYS A 177 -10.82 -3.00 21.53
N LYS A 178 -10.55 -3.28 22.81
CA LYS A 178 -11.56 -3.20 23.88
C LYS A 178 -11.91 -1.76 24.24
N GLU A 179 -10.92 -0.87 24.29
CA GLU A 179 -11.11 0.53 24.65
C GLU A 179 -11.79 1.33 23.52
N PHE A 180 -11.42 1.05 22.27
CA PHE A 180 -11.86 1.79 21.09
C PHE A 180 -12.62 0.91 20.08
N PRO A 181 -13.69 0.19 20.49
CA PRO A 181 -14.37 -0.77 19.61
C PRO A 181 -15.08 -0.11 18.43
N ASP A 182 -15.43 1.18 18.54
CA ASP A 182 -16.15 1.97 17.55
C ASP A 182 -15.24 2.85 16.67
N TYR A 183 -13.92 2.79 16.88
CA TYR A 183 -12.98 3.62 16.11
C TYR A 183 -12.72 3.10 14.69
N GLY A 184 -13.19 1.89 14.35
CA GLY A 184 -13.01 1.32 13.01
C GLY A 184 -11.54 1.10 12.63
N LEU A 185 -10.67 0.81 13.60
CA LEU A 185 -9.23 0.62 13.38
C LEU A 185 -8.85 -0.86 13.19
N THR A 186 -7.91 -1.09 12.30
CA THR A 186 -7.18 -2.35 12.12
C THR A 186 -5.81 -2.25 12.78
N TYR A 187 -5.37 -3.37 13.35
CA TYR A 187 -4.11 -3.48 14.10
C TYR A 187 -3.29 -4.63 13.51
N SER A 188 -2.09 -4.33 13.00
CA SER A 188 -1.22 -5.33 12.36
C SER A 188 0.10 -5.45 13.10
N ILE A 189 0.31 -6.56 13.80
CA ILE A 189 1.59 -6.86 14.46
C ILE A 189 2.59 -7.33 13.41
N GLY A 190 3.67 -6.57 13.23
CA GLY A 190 4.68 -6.82 12.22
C GLY A 190 6.09 -6.55 12.72
N GLY A 191 7.06 -7.30 12.18
CA GLY A 191 8.46 -7.19 12.57
C GLY A 191 8.72 -7.51 14.05
N GLN A 192 9.81 -6.97 14.59
CA GLN A 192 10.33 -7.37 15.90
C GLN A 192 9.72 -6.59 17.07
N ILE A 193 9.42 -5.30 16.88
CA ILE A 193 9.20 -4.37 18.00
C ILE A 193 7.92 -3.55 17.97
N SER A 194 7.14 -3.61 16.90
CA SER A 194 5.99 -2.73 16.74
C SER A 194 4.79 -3.41 16.11
N PHE A 195 3.72 -2.64 16.01
CA PHE A 195 2.53 -2.94 15.24
C PHE A 195 1.97 -1.64 14.66
N ASP A 196 1.28 -1.74 13.53
CA ASP A 196 0.64 -0.61 12.86
C ASP A 196 -0.82 -0.50 13.27
N VAL A 197 -1.32 0.74 13.40
CA VAL A 197 -2.71 1.09 13.64
C VAL A 197 -3.18 2.01 12.53
N PHE A 198 -4.21 1.59 11.81
CA PHE A 198 -4.75 2.32 10.66
C PHE A 198 -6.25 2.08 10.53
N PRO A 199 -7.00 2.91 9.80
CA PRO A 199 -8.42 2.70 9.58
C PRO A 199 -8.64 1.40 8.81
N THR A 200 -9.69 0.67 9.18
CA THR A 200 -10.04 -0.59 8.51
C THR A 200 -10.29 -0.34 7.03
N GLY A 201 -9.69 -1.16 6.17
CA GLY A 201 -9.70 -0.98 4.72
C GLY A 201 -8.64 -0.02 4.17
N TRP A 202 -7.69 0.45 4.98
CA TRP A 202 -6.48 1.16 4.50
C TRP A 202 -5.31 0.22 4.16
N ASP A 203 -5.64 -1.04 3.89
CA ASP A 203 -4.82 -1.96 3.09
C ASP A 203 -4.92 -1.59 1.59
N LYS A 204 -4.40 -2.43 0.69
CA LYS A 204 -4.38 -2.15 -0.74
C LYS A 204 -5.77 -1.99 -1.37
N THR A 205 -6.82 -2.54 -0.77
CA THR A 205 -8.20 -2.33 -1.23
C THR A 205 -8.62 -0.87 -1.20
N TYR A 206 -7.95 -0.02 -0.40
CA TYR A 206 -8.21 1.42 -0.36
C TYR A 206 -8.13 2.06 -1.74
N CYS A 207 -7.19 1.63 -2.60
CA CYS A 207 -7.01 2.24 -3.92
C CYS A 207 -8.21 2.01 -4.86
N LEU A 208 -9.01 0.96 -4.61
CA LEU A 208 -10.15 0.60 -5.46
C LEU A 208 -11.24 1.69 -5.47
N GLN A 209 -11.35 2.49 -4.41
CA GLN A 209 -12.27 3.64 -4.40
C GLN A 209 -11.95 4.66 -5.51
N HIS A 210 -10.67 4.84 -5.84
CA HIS A 210 -10.23 5.76 -6.90
C HIS A 210 -10.56 5.18 -8.28
N ILE A 211 -10.50 3.85 -8.42
CA ILE A 211 -10.91 3.14 -9.64
C ILE A 211 -12.43 3.22 -9.82
N GLU A 212 -13.21 3.05 -8.76
CA GLU A 212 -14.68 3.20 -8.78
C GLU A 212 -15.11 4.63 -9.10
N ALA A 213 -14.39 5.62 -8.57
CA ALA A 213 -14.65 7.04 -8.80
C ALA A 213 -14.54 7.44 -10.29
N GLU A 214 -13.85 6.67 -11.12
CA GLU A 214 -13.73 6.94 -12.56
C GLU A 214 -15.08 6.98 -13.28
N LYS A 215 -16.08 6.25 -12.77
CA LYS A 215 -17.45 6.33 -13.30
C LYS A 215 -18.02 7.76 -13.22
N GLY A 216 -17.70 8.49 -12.15
CA GLY A 216 -18.12 9.88 -11.96
C GLY A 216 -17.22 10.90 -12.64
N ILE A 217 -15.94 10.55 -12.88
CA ILE A 217 -14.92 11.45 -13.43
C ILE A 217 -14.89 11.37 -14.97
N SER A 218 -14.75 10.16 -15.52
CA SER A 218 -14.57 9.90 -16.96
C SER A 218 -15.75 9.15 -17.59
N GLY A 219 -16.69 8.66 -16.79
CA GLY A 219 -17.77 7.80 -17.26
C GLY A 219 -17.36 6.33 -17.46
N ILE A 220 -16.08 6.01 -17.23
CA ILE A 220 -15.56 4.65 -17.35
C ILE A 220 -15.85 3.90 -16.06
N GLU A 221 -16.63 2.82 -16.17
CA GLU A 221 -16.83 1.86 -15.09
C GLU A 221 -15.88 0.67 -15.33
N TYR A 222 -14.87 0.50 -14.48
CA TYR A 222 -13.97 -0.65 -14.57
C TYR A 222 -14.68 -1.89 -14.01
N LYS A 223 -15.03 -2.82 -14.92
CA LYS A 223 -15.72 -4.08 -14.60
C LYS A 223 -14.75 -5.24 -14.45
N THR A 224 -13.57 -5.11 -15.04
CA THR A 224 -12.48 -6.08 -14.98
C THR A 224 -11.28 -5.41 -14.35
N ILE A 225 -11.02 -5.71 -13.08
CA ILE A 225 -9.88 -5.18 -12.34
C ILE A 225 -8.93 -6.34 -12.09
N HIS A 226 -7.88 -6.46 -12.90
CA HIS A 226 -6.84 -7.45 -12.60
C HIS A 226 -5.92 -6.90 -11.52
N PHE A 227 -5.49 -7.74 -10.59
CA PHE A 227 -4.49 -7.40 -9.60
C PHE A 227 -3.37 -8.45 -9.60
N PHE A 228 -2.12 -8.01 -9.64
CA PHE A 228 -0.93 -8.87 -9.53
C PHE A 228 -0.19 -8.56 -8.22
N GLY A 229 0.20 -9.59 -7.46
CA GLY A 229 0.96 -9.44 -6.21
C GLY A 229 1.71 -10.70 -5.78
N ASP A 230 2.79 -10.52 -5.01
CA ASP A 230 3.65 -11.61 -4.53
C ASP A 230 3.20 -12.18 -3.18
N LYS A 231 2.55 -11.36 -2.35
CA LYS A 231 2.16 -11.71 -0.96
C LYS A 231 0.66 -11.86 -0.81
N THR A 232 0.09 -12.73 -1.64
CA THR A 232 -1.35 -13.02 -1.70
C THR A 232 -1.80 -14.05 -0.65
N PHE A 233 -0.90 -14.59 0.17
CA PHE A 233 -1.24 -15.50 1.26
C PHE A 233 -1.82 -14.76 2.46
N VAL A 234 -2.60 -15.45 3.32
CA VAL A 234 -3.18 -14.87 4.54
C VAL A 234 -2.10 -14.20 5.41
N GLY A 235 -2.24 -12.88 5.63
CA GLY A 235 -1.28 -12.06 6.38
C GLY A 235 -0.20 -11.40 5.54
N GLY A 236 -0.11 -11.71 4.24
CA GLY A 236 0.61 -10.92 3.26
C GLY A 236 -0.13 -9.62 2.93
N ASN A 237 0.58 -8.59 2.50
CA ASN A 237 0.02 -7.26 2.25
C ASN A 237 -0.78 -7.14 0.94
N ASP A 238 -0.83 -8.20 0.14
CA ASP A 238 -1.65 -8.29 -1.07
C ASP A 238 -2.92 -9.10 -0.85
N TYR A 239 -3.04 -9.80 0.28
CA TYR A 239 -4.12 -10.73 0.55
C TYR A 239 -5.50 -10.07 0.38
N GLU A 240 -5.71 -8.90 1.00
CA GLU A 240 -7.03 -8.26 1.01
C GLU A 240 -7.47 -7.82 -0.39
N ILE A 241 -6.56 -7.27 -1.20
CA ILE A 241 -6.90 -6.84 -2.58
C ILE A 241 -6.98 -8.02 -3.55
N TYR A 242 -6.20 -9.08 -3.33
CA TYR A 242 -6.25 -10.31 -4.11
C TYR A 242 -7.57 -11.06 -3.91
N GLU A 243 -8.07 -11.14 -2.68
CA GLU A 243 -9.34 -11.80 -2.32
C GLU A 243 -10.57 -10.89 -2.49
N ASP A 244 -10.40 -9.59 -2.74
CA ASP A 244 -11.51 -8.66 -2.92
C ASP A 244 -12.37 -9.07 -4.13
N PRO A 245 -13.70 -9.22 -3.99
CA PRO A 245 -14.57 -9.69 -5.06
C PRO A 245 -14.62 -8.76 -6.29
N ARG A 246 -14.11 -7.53 -6.18
CA ARG A 246 -13.98 -6.60 -7.29
C ARG A 246 -12.79 -6.92 -8.19
N THR A 247 -11.82 -7.70 -7.71
CA THR A 247 -10.60 -8.00 -8.45
C THR A 247 -10.57 -9.42 -9.02
N ILE A 248 -9.77 -9.59 -10.06
CA ILE A 248 -9.32 -10.87 -10.57
C ILE A 248 -7.85 -10.96 -10.17
N GLY A 249 -7.60 -11.59 -9.04
CA GLY A 249 -6.27 -11.73 -8.44
C GLY A 249 -5.38 -12.73 -9.18
N HIS A 250 -4.13 -12.34 -9.40
CA HIS A 250 -3.05 -13.15 -9.96
C HIS A 250 -1.89 -13.16 -8.97
N SER A 251 -1.61 -14.33 -8.39
CA SER A 251 -0.44 -14.50 -7.54
C SER A 251 0.79 -14.70 -8.41
N VAL A 252 1.90 -14.06 -8.04
CA VAL A 252 3.18 -14.20 -8.75
C VAL A 252 4.31 -14.57 -7.80
N ASP A 253 5.29 -15.34 -8.30
CA ASP A 253 6.50 -15.67 -7.54
C ASP A 253 7.64 -14.64 -7.71
N GLY A 254 7.45 -13.65 -8.59
CA GLY A 254 8.48 -12.69 -8.96
C GLY A 254 8.15 -11.90 -10.23
N PRO A 255 8.99 -10.91 -10.61
CA PRO A 255 8.77 -10.11 -11.82
C PRO A 255 8.76 -10.89 -13.13
N GLN A 256 9.49 -12.01 -13.22
CA GLN A 256 9.47 -12.85 -14.41
C GLN A 256 8.14 -13.57 -14.58
N ASP A 257 7.55 -14.04 -13.48
CA ASP A 257 6.24 -14.68 -13.51
C ASP A 257 5.15 -13.66 -13.89
N THR A 258 5.23 -12.43 -13.37
CA THR A 258 4.39 -11.31 -13.83
C THR A 258 4.48 -11.11 -15.34
N ILE A 259 5.70 -11.10 -15.91
CA ILE A 259 5.91 -10.97 -17.36
C ILE A 259 5.22 -12.10 -18.12
N ASP A 260 5.44 -13.35 -17.70
CA ASP A 260 4.93 -14.53 -18.40
C ASP A 260 3.40 -14.60 -18.35
N GLN A 261 2.81 -14.28 -17.19
CA GLN A 261 1.36 -14.21 -17.03
C GLN A 261 0.75 -13.06 -17.85
N LEU A 262 1.37 -11.89 -17.89
CA LEU A 262 0.90 -10.76 -18.70
C LEU A 262 0.94 -11.07 -20.21
N LYS A 263 2.05 -11.65 -20.70
CA LYS A 263 2.18 -12.09 -22.10
C LYS A 263 1.05 -13.04 -22.50
N LYS A 264 0.76 -14.02 -21.63
CA LYS A 264 -0.33 -14.98 -21.83
C LYS A 264 -1.72 -14.34 -21.77
N LEU A 265 -1.97 -13.47 -20.80
CA LEU A 265 -3.30 -12.90 -20.55
C LEU A 265 -3.71 -11.86 -21.60
N PHE A 266 -2.75 -11.09 -22.11
CA PHE A 266 -3.01 -9.95 -22.99
C PHE A 266 -2.47 -10.11 -24.42
N ASP A 267 -1.91 -11.27 -24.77
CA ASP A 267 -1.30 -11.55 -26.08
C ASP A 267 -0.26 -10.46 -26.43
N LEU A 268 0.79 -10.41 -25.61
CA LEU A 268 1.92 -9.48 -25.68
C LEU A 268 3.23 -10.23 -25.92
#